data_AF-A0A845RI61-F1
#
_entry.id   AF-A0A845RI61-F1
#
_cell.length_a   1.000
_cell.length_b   1.000
_cell.length_c   1.000
_cell.angle_alpha   90.00
_cell.angle_beta   90.00
_cell.angle_gamma   90.00
#
_symmetry.space_group_name_H-M   'P 1'
#
loop_
_entity.id
_entity.type
_entity.pdbx_description
1 polymer ?
#
loop_
_entity_poly.entity_id
_entity_poly.type
_entity_poly.pdbx_seq_one_letter_code
_entity_poly.pdbx_strand_id
1 'polypeptide(L)'
;MKKWMIRLALLLGYTVPYLYLSMYIDLIYGTPVFYAAALAGYVILYLLAAKTHNRSAALIGTVWTAVSSYCFMQYGWTQAWEWYFKPFTAAQLLAVLL
;
A
#
# COMPACT_ATOMS: atom_id res chain seq x y z
N MET A 1 7.56 10.09 23.66
CA MET A 1 7.69 10.70 22.32
C MET A 1 6.65 11.79 22.16
N LYS A 2 6.97 12.96 21.57
CA LYS A 2 5.97 14.02 21.35
C LYS A 2 4.86 13.48 20.44
N LYS A 3 3.58 13.75 20.73
CA LYS A 3 2.42 13.24 19.96
C LYS A 3 2.51 13.52 18.45
N TRP A 4 3.09 14.67 18.09
CA TRP A 4 3.44 15.03 16.71
C TRP A 4 4.35 13.99 16.03
N MET A 5 5.39 13.51 16.71
CA MET A 5 6.40 12.62 16.10
C MET A 5 5.79 11.28 15.72
N ILE A 6 4.85 10.78 16.53
CA ILE A 6 4.11 9.54 16.23
C ILE A 6 3.26 9.72 14.98
N ARG A 7 2.55 10.86 14.85
CA ARG A 7 1.76 11.18 13.66
C ARG A 7 2.64 11.24 12.41
N LEU A 8 3.78 11.91 12.50
CA LEU A 8 4.69 12.08 11.38
C LEU A 8 5.33 10.75 10.97
N ALA A 9 5.73 9.91 11.93
CA ALA A 9 6.21 8.55 11.67
C ALA A 9 5.14 7.67 11.00
N LEU A 10 3.88 7.74 11.46
CA LEU A 10 2.78 7.03 10.82
C LEU A 10 2.59 7.49 9.37
N LEU A 11 2.52 8.80 9.13
CA LEU A 11 2.36 9.36 7.78
C LEU A 11 3.50 8.96 6.85
N LEU A 12 4.75 9.01 7.31
CA LEU A 12 5.90 8.53 6.53
C LEU A 12 5.75 7.05 6.19
N GLY A 13 5.29 6.24 7.13
CA GLY A 13 4.96 4.83 6.90
C GLY A 13 3.86 4.58 5.87
N TYR A 14 3.09 5.60 5.47
CA TYR A 14 2.10 5.53 4.40
C TYR A 14 2.52 6.23 3.09
N THR A 15 3.65 6.96 3.09
CA THR A 15 4.03 7.80 1.93
C THR A 15 4.54 7.05 0.71
N VAL A 16 5.01 5.83 0.88
CA VAL A 16 5.51 5.00 -0.22
C VAL A 16 4.32 4.27 -0.86
N PRO A 17 4.25 4.15 -2.21
CA PRO A 17 3.22 3.38 -2.90
C PRO A 17 3.48 1.87 -2.70
N TYR A 18 3.40 1.41 -1.46
CA TYR A 18 3.80 0.07 -1.03
C TYR A 18 3.04 -1.01 -1.78
N LEU A 19 1.74 -0.81 -2.05
CA LEU A 19 0.93 -1.78 -2.77
C LEU A 19 1.38 -1.92 -4.23
N TYR A 20 1.59 -0.80 -4.94
CA TYR A 20 2.14 -0.84 -6.30
C TYR A 20 3.54 -1.47 -6.35
N LEU A 21 4.45 -1.03 -5.48
CA LEU A 21 5.83 -1.53 -5.47
C LEU A 21 5.91 -3.01 -5.10
N SER A 22 5.11 -3.43 -4.12
CA SER A 22 5.08 -4.84 -3.72
C SER A 22 4.53 -5.73 -4.84
N MET A 23 3.46 -5.32 -5.51
CA MET A 23 2.97 -6.00 -6.71
C MET A 23 4.04 -6.03 -7.82
N TYR A 24 4.76 -4.93 -8.05
CA TYR A 24 5.83 -4.91 -9.05
C TYR A 24 6.96 -5.91 -8.72
N ILE A 25 7.35 -5.99 -7.45
CA ILE A 25 8.36 -6.95 -6.98
C ILE A 25 7.83 -8.38 -7.14
N ASP A 26 6.58 -8.63 -6.77
CA ASP A 26 5.93 -9.93 -6.94
C ASP A 26 5.92 -10.39 -8.40
N LEU A 27 5.68 -9.47 -9.35
CA LEU A 27 5.78 -9.74 -10.78
C LEU A 27 7.22 -10.12 -11.19
N ILE A 28 8.24 -9.37 -10.73
CA ILE A 28 9.65 -9.63 -11.10
C ILE A 28 10.12 -10.99 -10.59
N TYR A 29 9.78 -11.32 -9.34
CA TYR A 29 10.26 -12.53 -8.67
C TYR A 29 9.31 -13.73 -8.82
N GLY A 30 8.14 -13.53 -9.42
CA GLY A 30 7.15 -14.59 -9.63
C GLY A 30 6.55 -15.14 -8.33
N THR A 31 6.51 -14.35 -7.26
CA THR A 31 5.99 -14.74 -5.94
C THR A 31 4.86 -13.80 -5.51
N PRO A 32 3.87 -14.22 -4.70
CA PRO A 32 2.81 -13.34 -4.18
C PRO A 32 3.11 -12.81 -2.76
N VAL A 33 4.36 -12.89 -2.31
CA VAL A 33 4.73 -12.67 -0.90
C VAL A 33 4.77 -11.19 -0.54
N PHE A 34 5.19 -10.33 -1.46
CA PHE A 34 5.48 -8.95 -1.15
C PHE A 34 4.20 -8.13 -0.95
N TYR A 35 3.16 -8.30 -1.77
CA TYR A 35 1.89 -7.58 -1.58
C TYR A 35 1.16 -8.07 -0.33
N ALA A 36 1.30 -9.35 0.01
CA ALA A 36 0.78 -9.90 1.26
C ALA A 36 1.50 -9.31 2.48
N ALA A 37 2.83 -9.19 2.41
CA ALA A 37 3.63 -8.52 3.44
C ALA A 37 3.30 -7.03 3.56
N ALA A 38 3.09 -6.34 2.43
CA ALA A 38 2.65 -4.95 2.41
C ALA A 38 1.29 -4.82 3.11
N LEU A 39 0.30 -5.66 2.78
CA LEU A 39 -1.01 -5.66 3.43
C LEU A 39 -0.91 -5.86 4.95
N ALA A 40 -0.07 -6.82 5.41
CA ALA A 40 0.18 -7.01 6.83
C ALA A 40 0.79 -5.75 7.47
N GLY A 41 1.71 -5.08 6.78
CA GLY A 41 2.26 -3.77 7.19
C GLY A 41 1.19 -2.69 7.32
N TYR A 42 0.26 -2.59 6.37
CA TYR A 42 -0.89 -1.66 6.44
C TYR A 42 -1.76 -1.92 7.66
N VAL A 43 -2.09 -3.19 7.92
CA VAL A 43 -2.88 -3.57 9.09
C VAL A 43 -2.15 -3.16 10.38
N ILE A 44 -0.84 -3.40 10.47
CA ILE A 44 -0.04 -2.97 11.64
C ILE A 44 -0.06 -1.45 11.79
N LEU A 45 0.15 -0.69 10.71
CA LEU A 45 0.12 0.78 10.75
C LEU A 45 -1.26 1.31 11.18
N TYR A 46 -2.33 0.69 10.70
CA TYR A 46 -3.70 1.04 11.08
C TYR A 46 -3.95 0.76 12.57
N LEU A 47 -3.56 -0.42 13.06
CA LEU A 47 -3.66 -0.79 14.47
C LEU A 47 -2.83 0.14 15.37
N LEU A 48 -1.62 0.52 14.94
CA LEU A 48 -0.77 1.48 15.65
C LEU A 48 -1.39 2.87 15.69
N ALA A 49 -1.98 3.33 14.59
CA ALA A 49 -2.70 4.60 14.53
C ALA A 49 -3.92 4.59 15.47
N ALA A 50 -4.67 3.49 15.53
CA ALA A 50 -5.78 3.31 16.46
C ALA A 50 -5.30 3.34 17.93
N LYS A 51 -4.25 2.57 18.25
CA LYS A 51 -3.65 2.51 19.60
C LYS A 51 -3.10 3.85 20.08
N THR A 52 -2.63 4.70 19.16
CA THR A 52 -2.04 6.01 19.48
C THR A 52 -3.03 7.18 19.34
N HIS A 53 -4.32 6.90 19.12
CA HIS A 53 -5.38 7.90 18.89
C HIS A 53 -5.09 8.84 17.70
N ASN A 54 -4.45 8.33 16.65
CA ASN A 54 -4.09 9.05 15.43
C ASN A 54 -4.85 8.54 14.21
N ARG A 55 -6.16 8.27 14.36
CA ARG A 55 -7.02 7.76 13.27
C ARG A 55 -7.02 8.67 12.03
N SER A 56 -6.88 9.98 12.21
CA SER A 56 -6.76 10.93 11.09
C SER A 56 -5.49 10.71 10.27
N ALA A 57 -4.37 10.37 10.91
CA ALA A 57 -3.13 10.05 10.21
C ALA A 57 -3.23 8.75 9.40
N ALA A 58 -3.93 7.74 9.93
CA ALA A 58 -4.23 6.52 9.18
C ALA A 58 -5.11 6.82 7.96
N LEU A 59 -6.19 7.59 8.11
CA LEU A 59 -7.07 7.93 7.00
C LEU A 59 -6.33 8.70 5.89
N ILE A 60 -5.55 9.72 6.25
CA ILE A 60 -4.72 10.46 5.30
C ILE A 60 -3.72 9.53 4.61
N GLY A 61 -3.08 8.66 5.38
CA GLY A 61 -2.11 7.69 4.88
C GLY A 61 -2.71 6.68 3.89
N THR A 62 -3.88 6.13 4.20
CA THR A 62 -4.62 5.22 3.32
C THR A 62 -4.99 5.91 2.01
N VAL A 63 -5.56 7.11 2.07
CA VAL A 63 -5.90 7.90 0.86
C VAL A 63 -4.65 8.19 0.04
N TRP A 64 -3.56 8.61 0.68
CA TRP A 64 -2.30 8.88 0.00
C TRP A 64 -1.71 7.63 -0.67
N THR A 65 -1.78 6.49 0.00
CA THR A 65 -1.36 5.19 -0.56
C THR A 65 -2.19 4.84 -1.79
N ALA A 66 -3.50 4.98 -1.70
CA ALA A 66 -4.44 4.70 -2.79
C ALA A 66 -4.10 5.54 -4.01
N VAL A 67 -4.01 6.86 -3.82
CA VAL A 67 -3.72 7.82 -4.89
C VAL A 67 -2.35 7.56 -5.50
N SER A 68 -1.32 7.42 -4.67
CA SER A 68 0.04 7.18 -5.16
C SER A 68 0.13 5.85 -5.93
N SER A 69 -0.36 4.75 -5.36
CA SER A 69 -0.32 3.43 -6.01
C SER A 69 -1.11 3.43 -7.33
N TYR A 70 -2.28 4.08 -7.36
CA TYR A 70 -3.07 4.22 -8.58
C TYR A 70 -2.36 5.06 -9.64
N CYS A 71 -1.78 6.21 -9.27
CA CYS A 71 -0.98 7.02 -10.18
C CYS A 71 0.18 6.21 -10.77
N PHE A 72 0.94 5.49 -9.94
CA PHE A 72 2.02 4.63 -10.42
C PHE A 72 1.51 3.51 -11.34
N MET A 73 0.33 2.96 -11.11
CA MET A 73 -0.27 2.00 -12.03
C MET A 73 -0.58 2.60 -13.41
N GLN A 74 -1.08 3.84 -13.47
CA GLN A 74 -1.42 4.51 -14.73
C GLN A 74 -0.17 4.88 -15.53
N TYR A 75 0.92 5.27 -14.87
CA TYR A 75 2.18 5.63 -15.52
C TYR A 75 3.14 4.45 -15.73
N GLY A 76 2.98 3.37 -14.96
CA GLY A 76 3.69 2.12 -15.16
C GLY A 76 3.05 1.27 -16.26
N TRP A 77 3.83 0.46 -16.98
CA TRP A 77 3.33 -0.48 -18.00
C TRP A 77 2.57 -1.67 -17.38
N THR A 78 1.55 -1.39 -16.56
CA THR A 78 0.81 -2.38 -15.77
C THR A 78 -0.12 -3.26 -16.59
N GLN A 79 -0.48 -2.86 -17.82
CA GLN A 79 -1.16 -3.72 -18.79
C GLN A 79 -0.36 -4.99 -19.10
N ALA A 80 0.98 -4.93 -19.00
CA ALA A 80 1.83 -6.11 -19.18
C ALA A 80 1.77 -7.09 -18.00
N TRP A 81 1.06 -6.78 -16.90
CA TRP A 81 1.02 -7.59 -15.68
C TRP A 81 -0.20 -8.51 -15.62
N GLU A 82 -1.16 -8.38 -16.54
CA GLU A 82 -2.46 -9.08 -16.51
C GLU A 82 -2.33 -10.61 -16.53
N TRP A 83 -1.24 -11.14 -17.07
CA TRP A 83 -1.00 -12.58 -17.10
C TRP A 83 -0.68 -13.16 -15.71
N TYR A 84 -0.16 -12.34 -14.79
CA TYR A 84 0.38 -12.78 -13.51
C TYR A 84 -0.66 -12.81 -12.38
N PHE A 85 -1.43 -11.74 -12.18
CA PHE A 85 -2.30 -11.55 -11.00
C PHE A 85 -3.67 -12.26 -11.03
N LYS A 86 -3.82 -13.31 -11.84
CA LYS A 86 -5.11 -14.01 -12.03
C LYS A 86 -5.68 -14.54 -10.69
N PRO A 87 -7.01 -14.49 -10.51
CA PRO A 87 -8.05 -14.15 -11.49
C PRO A 87 -8.27 -12.64 -11.70
N PHE A 88 -7.58 -11.79 -10.95
CA PHE A 88 -7.74 -10.34 -11.02
C PHE A 88 -6.80 -9.70 -12.03
N THR A 89 -7.17 -8.54 -12.57
CA THR A 89 -6.18 -7.63 -13.18
C THR A 89 -5.37 -6.97 -12.08
N ALA A 90 -4.17 -6.46 -12.39
CA ALA A 90 -3.38 -5.73 -11.40
C ALA A 90 -4.16 -4.55 -10.79
N ALA A 91 -5.00 -3.87 -11.58
CA ALA A 91 -5.82 -2.77 -11.08
C ALA A 91 -6.93 -3.23 -10.13
N GLN A 92 -7.56 -4.37 -10.44
CA GLN A 92 -8.55 -4.99 -9.57
C GLN A 92 -7.93 -5.48 -8.26
N LEU A 93 -6.74 -6.10 -8.33
CA LEU A 93 -6.04 -6.53 -7.12
C LEU A 93 -5.66 -5.33 -6.25
N LEU A 94 -5.15 -4.25 -6.83
CA LEU A 94 -4.87 -3.03 -6.08
C LEU A 94 -6.14 -2.49 -5.39
N ALA A 95 -7.27 -2.46 -6.10
CA ALA A 95 -8.53 -2.00 -5.52
C ALA A 95 -9.03 -2.87 -4.36
N VAL A 96 -8.72 -4.16 -4.35
CA VAL A 96 -9.05 -5.08 -3.24
C VAL A 96 -8.12 -4.91 -2.04
N LEU A 97 -6.86 -4.50 -2.28
CA LEU A 97 -5.85 -4.34 -1.22
C LEU A 97 -5.94 -2.99 -0.48
N LEU A 98 -6.72 -2.04 -0.98
CA LEU A 98 -6.94 -0.71 -0.39
C LEU A 98 -8.08 -0.71 0.64
#